data_AF-A0A9E6BIC7-F1
#
_entry.id   AF-A0A9E6BIC7-F1
#
_cell.length_a   1.000
_cell.length_b   1.000
_cell.length_c   1.000
_cell.angle_alpha   90.00
_cell.angle_beta   90.00
_cell.angle_gamma   90.00
#
_symmetry.space_group_name_H-M   'P 1'
#
loop_
_entity.id
_entity.type
_entity.pdbx_description
1 polymer ?
#
loop_
_entity_poly.entity_id
_entity_poly.type
_entity_poly.pdbx_seq_one_letter_code
_entity_poly.pdbx_strand_id
1 'polypeptide(L)'
;MNDESPQETLAYLQAIFDRSADGLMICDSKGVILKLNKAAEILNGVKASEVLGKDVRTLVKEGQIDRSATQEVLETKRQVSVIQTTPRSEYTLLVTGTPVFDDRHHIAFVVVNERDISLIEGMRKELAFARQESEKIKDTLTELTLLELKQNHIVAQSESMKQTLRLALKLSSINASNILIQGESGTGKGLLAKFIHQHSAGNKKPFIQINCAALPENLLEAELFGYTKGAFTGASENGKIGLFELACGGTLFLDEIGEMPLGVQAKLLKCLDDHEIMPIGGTSPKTIDCSIIAATNRDLDTRTVNKKFRLDLLHRLNTFLLSIPPLRNRPEDILELVRITLKKYNRQYNRRARIGYKAFERLQTYDFPGNVRELVNIIKQAIVMCDRQSLDDYLVKALNRTRPFKTKALPQKEDATLADKIWTVENQMLMQAAIKCRTTREAARFLGISQPSVVRKFKSHGIAITKR
;
A
#
# COMPACT_ATOMS: atom_id res chain seq x y z
N MET A 1 11.97 -43.60 49.59
CA MET A 1 10.85 -42.66 49.38
C MET A 1 10.65 -42.00 50.72
N ASN A 2 11.03 -40.72 50.83
CA ASN A 2 10.84 -39.98 52.07
C ASN A 2 9.33 -39.77 52.25
N ASP A 3 8.79 -40.39 53.28
CA ASP A 3 7.43 -40.14 53.76
C ASP A 3 7.45 -38.76 54.42
N GLU A 4 7.11 -37.71 53.65
CA GLU A 4 6.86 -36.38 54.23
C GLU A 4 5.72 -36.52 55.24
N SER A 5 5.90 -35.97 56.44
CA SER A 5 4.84 -36.03 57.44
C SER A 5 3.62 -35.23 56.93
N PRO A 6 2.38 -35.66 57.18
CA PRO A 6 1.18 -34.92 56.77
C PRO A 6 1.16 -33.45 57.22
N GLN A 7 1.92 -33.13 58.28
CA GLN A 7 2.09 -31.77 58.79
C GLN A 7 3.01 -30.91 57.90
N GLU A 8 4.06 -31.48 57.32
CA GLU A 8 4.96 -30.78 56.40
C GLU A 8 4.26 -30.46 55.08
N THR A 9 3.50 -31.41 54.52
CA THR A 9 2.73 -31.18 53.29
C THR A 9 1.68 -30.08 53.49
N LEU A 10 1.00 -30.04 54.64
CA LEU A 10 0.03 -28.99 54.96
C LEU A 10 0.71 -27.62 55.09
N ALA A 11 1.90 -27.57 55.68
CA ALA A 11 2.69 -26.33 55.80
C ALA A 11 3.08 -25.77 54.42
N TYR A 12 3.49 -26.64 53.48
CA TYR A 12 3.81 -26.21 52.11
C TYR A 12 2.58 -25.69 51.35
N LEU A 13 1.43 -26.38 51.43
CA LEU A 13 0.19 -25.93 50.79
C LEU A 13 -0.30 -24.60 51.35
N GLN A 14 -0.16 -24.40 52.67
CA GLN A 14 -0.55 -23.15 53.31
C GLN A 14 0.38 -22.00 52.90
N ALA A 15 1.68 -22.25 52.79
CA ALA A 15 2.63 -21.26 52.27
C ALA A 15 2.32 -20.85 50.83
N ILE A 16 1.96 -21.81 49.96
CA ILE A 16 1.53 -21.53 48.58
C ILE A 16 0.27 -20.67 48.55
N PHE A 17 -0.73 -21.02 49.37
CA PHE A 17 -1.99 -20.29 49.46
C PHE A 17 -1.75 -18.83 49.91
N ASP A 18 -0.98 -18.63 50.98
CA ASP A 18 -0.77 -17.31 51.59
C ASP A 18 0.20 -16.41 50.78
N ARG A 19 1.12 -17.00 50.01
CA ARG A 19 2.15 -16.27 49.24
C ARG A 19 1.89 -16.19 47.74
N SER A 20 0.77 -16.74 47.26
CA SER A 20 0.37 -16.61 45.85
C SER A 20 0.24 -15.13 45.46
N ALA A 21 0.72 -14.80 44.26
CA ALA A 21 0.53 -13.48 43.64
C ALA A 21 -0.92 -13.28 43.19
N ASP A 22 -1.58 -14.37 42.79
CA ASP A 22 -3.00 -14.39 42.48
C ASP A 22 -3.83 -14.46 43.77
N GLY A 23 -5.00 -13.83 43.74
CA GLY A 23 -6.01 -13.96 44.78
C GLY A 23 -6.58 -15.37 44.81
N LEU A 24 -6.57 -16.00 45.98
CA LEU A 24 -7.13 -17.33 46.18
C LEU A 24 -8.24 -17.27 47.22
N MET A 25 -9.38 -17.86 46.86
CA MET A 25 -10.54 -17.97 47.71
C MET A 25 -11.12 -19.39 47.64
N ILE A 26 -11.60 -19.91 48.76
CA ILE A 26 -12.27 -21.21 48.84
C ILE A 26 -13.68 -20.99 49.36
N CYS A 27 -14.67 -21.49 48.63
CA CYS A 27 -16.08 -21.43 49.02
C CYS A 27 -16.63 -22.84 49.25
N ASP A 28 -17.59 -23.00 50.15
CA ASP A 28 -18.29 -24.27 50.34
C ASP A 28 -19.27 -24.58 49.20
N SER A 29 -19.96 -25.72 49.29
CA SER A 29 -21.00 -26.18 48.35
C SER A 29 -22.22 -25.26 48.25
N LYS A 30 -22.38 -24.28 49.13
CA LYS A 30 -23.48 -23.29 49.14
C LYS A 30 -23.01 -21.90 48.70
N GLY A 31 -21.71 -21.70 48.47
CA GLY A 31 -21.12 -20.42 48.09
C GLY A 31 -20.69 -19.56 49.28
N VAL A 32 -20.55 -20.15 50.47
CA VAL A 32 -20.03 -19.47 51.67
C VAL A 32 -18.51 -19.45 51.65
N ILE A 33 -17.91 -18.29 51.87
CA ILE A 33 -16.45 -18.11 51.85
C ILE A 33 -15.83 -18.74 53.10
N LEU A 34 -14.99 -19.75 52.89
CA LEU A 34 -14.29 -20.49 53.94
C LEU A 34 -12.87 -19.96 54.18
N LYS A 35 -12.16 -19.61 53.12
CA LYS A 35 -10.80 -19.08 53.16
C LYS A 35 -10.57 -18.06 52.06
N LEU A 36 -9.68 -17.12 52.36
CA LEU A 36 -9.26 -16.03 51.49
C LEU A 36 -7.78 -15.75 51.81
N ASN A 37 -6.92 -15.62 50.79
CA ASN A 37 -5.53 -15.22 51.00
C ASN A 37 -5.36 -13.69 50.99
N LYS A 38 -4.15 -13.24 51.33
CA LYS A 38 -3.84 -11.81 51.41
C LYS A 38 -3.88 -11.10 50.05
N ALA A 39 -3.59 -11.81 48.95
CA ALA A 39 -3.72 -11.25 47.61
C ALA A 39 -5.18 -10.95 47.26
N ALA A 40 -6.11 -11.86 47.59
CA ALA A 40 -7.54 -11.66 47.35
C ALA A 40 -8.12 -10.52 48.23
N GLU A 41 -7.63 -10.31 49.46
CA GLU A 41 -7.95 -9.13 50.27
C GLU A 41 -7.63 -7.82 49.53
N ILE A 42 -6.41 -7.75 48.96
CA ILE A 42 -5.93 -6.56 48.24
C ILE A 42 -6.72 -6.36 46.94
N LEU A 43 -6.86 -7.42 46.14
CA LEU A 43 -7.53 -7.36 44.83
C LEU A 43 -9.01 -6.98 44.96
N ASN A 44 -9.71 -7.42 46.01
CA ASN A 44 -11.12 -7.08 46.23
C ASN A 44 -11.31 -5.84 47.12
N GLY A 45 -10.26 -5.33 47.78
CA GLY A 45 -10.37 -4.21 48.72
C GLY A 45 -11.20 -4.55 49.97
N VAL A 46 -11.05 -5.76 50.48
CA VAL A 46 -11.78 -6.28 51.65
C VAL A 46 -10.83 -6.93 52.65
N LYS A 47 -11.23 -7.02 53.91
CA LYS A 47 -10.52 -7.86 54.91
C LYS A 47 -11.18 -9.22 55.03
N ALA A 48 -10.41 -10.27 55.27
CA ALA A 48 -10.91 -11.62 55.46
C ALA A 48 -11.97 -11.67 56.57
N SER A 49 -11.78 -10.93 57.67
CA SER A 49 -12.75 -10.85 58.77
C SER A 49 -14.12 -10.29 58.36
N GLU A 50 -14.21 -9.56 57.24
CA GLU A 50 -15.46 -8.96 56.76
C GLU A 50 -16.26 -9.89 55.84
N VAL A 51 -15.59 -10.85 55.19
CA VAL A 51 -16.16 -11.68 54.13
C VAL A 51 -16.19 -13.17 54.45
N LEU A 52 -15.35 -13.64 55.39
CA LEU A 52 -15.39 -15.03 55.86
C LEU A 52 -16.76 -15.35 56.47
N GLY A 53 -17.32 -16.49 56.09
CA GLY A 53 -18.65 -16.94 56.52
C GLY A 53 -19.82 -16.27 55.81
N LYS A 54 -19.58 -15.33 54.89
CA LYS A 54 -20.62 -14.75 54.04
C LYS A 54 -20.79 -15.51 52.73
N ASP A 55 -22.00 -15.47 52.22
CA ASP A 55 -22.34 -16.00 50.90
C ASP A 55 -21.91 -15.02 49.80
N VAL A 56 -21.22 -15.51 48.77
CA VAL A 56 -20.79 -14.72 47.60
C VAL A 56 -21.92 -13.96 46.92
N ARG A 57 -23.16 -14.45 46.97
CA ARG A 57 -24.35 -13.77 46.43
C ARG A 57 -24.66 -12.47 47.18
N THR A 58 -24.26 -12.39 48.45
CA THR A 58 -24.40 -11.18 49.26
C THR A 58 -23.42 -10.11 48.79
N LEU A 59 -22.20 -10.50 48.41
CA LEU A 59 -21.19 -9.58 47.87
C LEU A 59 -21.64 -8.97 46.54
N VAL A 60 -22.30 -9.75 45.68
CA VAL A 60 -22.93 -9.25 44.45
C VAL A 60 -24.05 -8.27 44.76
N LYS A 61 -24.95 -8.61 45.69
CA LYS A 61 -26.08 -7.74 46.08
C LYS A 61 -25.66 -6.42 46.71
N GLU A 62 -24.59 -6.43 47.50
CA GLU A 62 -24.02 -5.24 48.12
C GLU A 62 -23.16 -4.41 47.15
N GLY A 63 -23.05 -4.85 45.88
CA GLY A 63 -22.26 -4.16 44.85
C GLY A 63 -20.76 -4.18 45.11
N GLN A 64 -20.27 -5.11 45.95
CA GLN A 64 -18.83 -5.28 46.19
C GLN A 64 -18.14 -5.93 44.99
N ILE A 65 -18.89 -6.73 44.23
CA ILE A 65 -18.50 -7.38 42.98
C ILE A 65 -19.69 -7.31 42.00
N ASP A 66 -19.43 -7.16 40.70
CA ASP A 66 -20.48 -7.09 39.67
C ASP A 66 -21.05 -8.46 39.28
N ARG A 67 -20.28 -9.52 39.47
CA ARG A 67 -20.66 -10.92 39.21
C ARG A 67 -19.83 -11.89 40.06
N SER A 68 -20.21 -13.17 40.09
CA SER A 68 -19.50 -14.19 40.86
C SER A 68 -19.26 -15.45 40.04
N ALA A 69 -17.97 -15.83 39.87
CA ALA A 69 -17.60 -17.10 39.25
C ALA A 69 -18.11 -18.29 40.07
N THR A 70 -18.06 -18.19 41.40
CA THR A 70 -18.51 -19.25 42.32
C THR A 70 -19.97 -19.60 42.10
N GLN A 71 -20.84 -18.59 41.94
CA GLN A 71 -22.25 -18.83 41.67
C GLN A 71 -22.46 -19.62 40.36
N GLU A 72 -21.79 -19.20 39.29
CA GLU A 72 -21.91 -19.86 37.99
C GLU A 72 -21.35 -21.28 38.02
N VAL A 73 -20.28 -21.53 38.78
CA VAL A 73 -19.74 -22.88 39.02
C VAL A 73 -20.75 -23.77 39.76
N LEU A 74 -21.43 -23.26 40.79
CA LEU A 74 -22.42 -24.03 41.54
C LEU A 74 -23.64 -24.38 40.68
N GLU A 75 -24.04 -23.49 39.78
CA GLU A 75 -25.14 -23.72 38.84
C GLU A 75 -24.77 -24.70 37.72
N THR A 76 -23.57 -24.53 37.13
CA THR A 76 -23.15 -25.29 35.94
C THR A 76 -22.39 -26.58 36.25
N LYS A 77 -21.90 -26.74 37.50
CA LYS A 77 -21.03 -27.83 37.95
C LYS A 77 -19.77 -28.04 37.11
N ARG A 78 -19.25 -26.98 36.47
CA ARG A 78 -18.02 -27.01 35.68
C ARG A 78 -17.12 -25.83 36.05
N GLN A 79 -15.87 -25.86 35.58
CA GLN A 79 -14.98 -24.71 35.68
C GLN A 79 -15.53 -23.53 34.86
N VAL A 80 -15.50 -22.33 35.44
CA VAL A 80 -15.97 -21.09 34.82
C VAL A 80 -14.94 -20.00 35.04
N SER A 81 -14.64 -19.24 33.97
CA SER A 81 -13.82 -18.03 34.04
C SER A 81 -14.65 -16.81 33.63
N VAL A 82 -14.71 -15.80 34.48
CA VAL A 82 -15.41 -14.53 34.21
C VAL A 82 -14.50 -13.35 34.45
N ILE A 83 -14.72 -12.28 33.68
CA ILE A 83 -14.14 -10.97 33.98
C ILE A 83 -15.07 -10.28 34.98
N GLN A 84 -14.54 -9.96 36.16
CA GLN A 84 -15.23 -9.33 37.28
C GLN A 84 -14.59 -7.98 37.56
N THR A 85 -15.39 -6.97 37.91
CA THR A 85 -14.89 -5.68 38.39
C THR A 85 -15.17 -5.53 39.89
N THR A 86 -14.23 -4.95 40.62
CA THR A 86 -14.30 -4.74 42.06
C THR A 86 -14.36 -3.25 42.38
N PRO A 87 -15.55 -2.65 42.59
CA PRO A 87 -15.68 -1.20 42.75
C PRO A 87 -14.88 -0.59 43.90
N ARG A 88 -14.56 -1.38 44.94
CA ARG A 88 -13.80 -0.91 46.10
C ARG A 88 -12.31 -0.74 45.86
N SER A 89 -11.75 -1.53 44.94
CA SER A 89 -10.32 -1.55 44.63
C SER A 89 -10.02 -1.09 43.20
N GLU A 90 -11.06 -0.90 42.39
CA GLU A 90 -11.01 -0.51 40.98
C GLU A 90 -10.26 -1.48 40.06
N TYR A 91 -9.94 -2.68 40.55
CA TYR A 91 -9.34 -3.73 39.73
C TYR A 91 -10.37 -4.39 38.80
N THR A 92 -9.87 -4.83 37.65
CA THR A 92 -10.56 -5.77 36.76
C THR A 92 -9.87 -7.12 36.86
N LEU A 93 -10.60 -8.13 37.31
CA LEU A 93 -10.08 -9.44 37.65
C LEU A 93 -10.58 -10.49 36.66
N LEU A 94 -9.70 -11.40 36.22
CA LEU A 94 -10.09 -12.67 35.64
C LEU A 94 -10.28 -13.66 36.78
N VAL A 95 -11.53 -13.98 37.08
CA VAL A 95 -11.91 -14.86 38.19
C VAL A 95 -12.28 -16.22 37.63
N THR A 96 -11.50 -17.24 38.00
CA THR A 96 -11.72 -18.63 37.58
C THR A 96 -12.11 -19.47 38.78
N GLY A 97 -13.37 -19.92 38.79
CA GLY A 97 -13.89 -20.86 39.78
C GLY A 97 -13.78 -22.29 39.25
N THR A 98 -13.24 -23.20 40.07
CA THR A 98 -13.08 -24.62 39.76
C THR A 98 -13.77 -25.45 40.85
N PRO A 99 -14.79 -26.28 40.50
CA PRO A 99 -15.45 -27.13 41.47
C PRO A 99 -14.57 -28.31 41.85
N VAL A 100 -14.54 -28.65 43.13
CA VAL A 100 -13.92 -29.86 43.67
C VAL A 100 -15.03 -30.79 44.15
N PHE A 101 -14.99 -32.05 43.73
CA PHE A 101 -16.05 -33.02 44.01
C PHE A 101 -15.67 -33.99 45.13
N ASP A 102 -16.67 -34.45 45.88
CA ASP A 102 -16.55 -35.57 46.81
C ASP A 102 -16.67 -36.93 46.10
N ASP A 103 -16.49 -38.02 46.85
CA ASP A 103 -16.60 -39.39 46.35
C ASP A 103 -18.01 -39.73 45.81
N ARG A 104 -19.01 -38.91 46.10
CA ARG A 104 -20.40 -39.04 45.64
C ARG A 104 -20.73 -38.11 44.47
N HIS A 105 -19.72 -37.48 43.85
CA HIS A 105 -19.84 -36.51 42.77
C HIS A 105 -20.69 -35.25 43.09
N HIS A 106 -20.80 -34.88 44.36
CA HIS A 106 -21.29 -33.56 44.76
C HIS A 106 -20.14 -32.59 44.90
N ILE A 107 -20.39 -31.29 44.68
CA ILE A 107 -19.37 -30.26 44.90
C ILE A 107 -19.10 -30.20 46.41
N ALA A 108 -17.88 -30.53 46.82
CA ALA A 108 -17.41 -30.38 48.19
C ALA A 108 -17.11 -28.90 48.47
N PHE A 109 -16.34 -28.26 47.58
CA PHE A 109 -15.99 -26.84 47.66
C PHE A 109 -15.60 -26.31 46.26
N VAL A 110 -15.52 -25.00 46.13
CA VAL A 110 -15.08 -24.30 44.92
C VAL A 110 -13.79 -23.55 45.23
N VAL A 111 -12.76 -23.78 44.42
CA VAL A 111 -11.51 -23.02 44.46
C VAL A 111 -11.60 -21.90 43.44
N VAL A 112 -11.38 -20.68 43.88
CA VAL A 112 -11.42 -19.48 43.05
C VAL A 112 -10.02 -18.89 42.96
N ASN A 113 -9.57 -18.66 41.73
CA ASN A 113 -8.37 -17.91 41.43
C ASN A 113 -8.76 -16.56 40.79
N GLU A 114 -8.23 -15.47 41.34
CA GLU A 114 -8.46 -14.09 40.93
C GLU A 114 -7.15 -13.46 40.44
N ARG A 115 -7.11 -13.11 39.16
CA ARG A 115 -5.93 -12.52 38.54
C ARG A 115 -6.20 -11.11 38.05
N ASP A 116 -5.36 -10.15 38.42
CA ASP A 116 -5.45 -8.79 37.90
C ASP A 116 -5.16 -8.74 36.39
N ILE A 117 -6.14 -8.27 35.62
CA ILE A 117 -6.05 -8.06 34.18
C ILE A 117 -6.34 -6.59 33.80
N SER A 118 -6.28 -5.67 34.76
CA SER A 118 -6.65 -4.25 34.57
C SER A 118 -5.86 -3.60 33.43
N LEU A 119 -4.54 -3.82 33.39
CA LEU A 119 -3.69 -3.31 32.31
C LEU A 119 -4.07 -3.91 30.94
N ILE A 120 -4.33 -5.22 30.89
CA ILE A 120 -4.68 -5.92 29.65
C ILE A 120 -6.00 -5.38 29.11
N GLU A 121 -7.00 -5.21 29.97
CA GLU A 121 -8.30 -4.71 29.56
C GLU A 121 -8.25 -3.22 29.16
N GLY A 122 -7.43 -2.42 29.85
CA GLY A 122 -7.14 -1.03 29.44
C GLY A 122 -6.55 -0.96 28.03
N MET A 123 -5.52 -1.77 27.74
CA MET A 123 -4.90 -1.84 26.41
C MET A 123 -5.88 -2.32 25.33
N ARG A 124 -6.79 -3.27 25.64
CA ARG A 124 -7.82 -3.71 24.69
C ARG A 124 -8.79 -2.58 24.34
N LYS A 125 -9.21 -1.78 25.31
CA LYS A 125 -10.11 -0.64 25.10
C LYS A 125 -9.44 0.46 24.27
N GLU A 126 -8.18 0.80 24.55
CA GLU A 126 -7.41 1.76 23.74
C GLU A 126 -7.27 1.30 22.29
N LEU A 127 -6.93 0.03 22.07
CA LEU A 127 -6.81 -0.55 20.73
C LEU A 127 -8.15 -0.48 19.96
N ALA A 128 -9.27 -0.76 20.63
CA ALA A 128 -10.59 -0.68 20.02
C ALA A 128 -10.94 0.76 19.62
N PHE A 129 -10.66 1.73 20.50
CA PHE A 129 -10.90 3.15 20.22
C PHE A 129 -10.05 3.64 19.03
N ALA A 130 -8.75 3.34 19.02
CA ALA A 130 -7.85 3.72 17.94
C ALA A 130 -8.26 3.11 16.59
N ARG A 131 -8.74 1.86 16.57
CA ARG A 131 -9.27 1.23 15.35
C ARG A 131 -10.52 1.93 14.83
N GLN A 132 -11.47 2.24 15.71
CA GLN A 132 -12.71 2.93 15.34
C GLN A 132 -12.44 4.34 14.80
N GLU A 133 -11.52 5.07 15.41
CA GLU A 133 -11.12 6.40 14.93
C GLU A 133 -10.44 6.32 13.56
N SER A 134 -9.58 5.32 13.35
CA SER A 134 -8.96 5.05 12.04
C SER A 134 -9.99 4.74 10.94
N GLU A 135 -11.03 3.97 11.25
CA GLU A 135 -12.11 3.66 10.30
C GLU A 135 -12.94 4.91 9.95
N LYS A 136 -13.35 5.71 10.95
CA LYS A 136 -14.09 6.96 10.71
C LYS A 136 -13.29 7.96 9.85
N ILE A 137 -11.99 8.06 10.08
CA ILE A 137 -11.11 8.91 9.27
C ILE A 137 -11.04 8.37 7.82
N LYS A 138 -10.95 7.05 7.63
CA LYS A 138 -10.96 6.45 6.29
C LYS A 138 -12.25 6.75 5.55
N ASP A 139 -13.40 6.64 6.20
CA ASP A 139 -14.71 6.83 5.55
C ASP A 139 -14.94 8.30 5.18
N THR A 140 -14.68 9.22 6.11
CA THR A 140 -14.84 10.67 5.90
C THR A 140 -13.90 11.19 4.80
N LEU A 141 -12.65 10.70 4.79
CA LEU A 141 -11.72 11.01 3.70
C LEU A 141 -12.24 10.45 2.37
N THR A 142 -12.75 9.23 2.32
CA THR A 142 -13.19 8.61 1.07
C THR A 142 -14.36 9.38 0.42
N GLU A 143 -15.31 9.90 1.21
CA GLU A 143 -16.44 10.70 0.70
C GLU A 143 -16.03 12.10 0.24
N LEU A 144 -15.23 12.84 1.02
CA LEU A 144 -14.76 14.17 0.63
C LEU A 144 -13.86 14.12 -0.62
N THR A 145 -13.01 13.10 -0.70
CA THR A 145 -12.11 12.91 -1.84
C THR A 145 -12.89 12.66 -3.13
N LEU A 146 -13.98 11.89 -3.12
CA LEU A 146 -14.76 11.54 -4.33
C LEU A 146 -15.47 12.74 -4.99
N LEU A 147 -15.86 13.76 -4.22
CA LEU A 147 -16.50 14.98 -4.74
C LEU A 147 -15.49 15.97 -5.32
N GLU A 148 -14.32 16.13 -4.69
CA GLU A 148 -13.25 17.02 -5.16
C GLU A 148 -12.49 16.43 -6.37
N LEU A 149 -12.34 15.11 -6.43
CA LEU A 149 -11.77 14.38 -7.58
C LEU A 149 -12.50 14.68 -8.90
N LYS A 150 -13.83 14.85 -8.87
CA LYS A 150 -14.63 15.19 -10.06
C LYS A 150 -14.32 16.57 -10.61
N GLN A 151 -13.89 17.52 -9.78
CA GLN A 151 -13.47 18.85 -10.22
C GLN A 151 -12.03 18.85 -10.74
N ASN A 152 -11.15 18.05 -10.12
CA ASN A 152 -9.72 17.95 -10.47
C ASN A 152 -9.37 16.89 -11.52
N HIS A 153 -10.36 16.23 -12.13
CA HIS A 153 -10.20 15.24 -13.21
C HIS A 153 -9.30 14.03 -12.86
N ILE A 154 -9.11 13.75 -11.57
CA ILE A 154 -8.42 12.54 -11.12
C ILE A 154 -9.47 11.46 -10.89
N VAL A 155 -9.18 10.23 -11.31
CA VAL A 155 -10.04 9.06 -11.10
C VAL A 155 -9.34 8.12 -10.12
N ALA A 156 -10.07 7.69 -9.09
CA ALA A 156 -9.60 6.74 -8.08
C ALA A 156 -10.76 5.85 -7.62
N GLN A 157 -11.05 4.79 -8.37
CA GLN A 157 -12.03 3.76 -8.03
C GLN A 157 -11.35 2.52 -7.44
N SER A 158 -10.19 2.15 -7.97
CA SER A 158 -9.38 1.05 -7.43
C SER A 158 -8.87 1.38 -6.03
N GLU A 159 -8.77 0.38 -5.16
CA GLU A 159 -8.26 0.58 -3.81
C GLU A 159 -6.80 1.06 -3.81
N SER A 160 -6.00 0.57 -4.76
CA SER A 160 -4.62 0.99 -4.95
C SER A 160 -4.50 2.49 -5.24
N MET A 161 -5.34 3.04 -6.12
CA MET A 161 -5.33 4.46 -6.44
C MET A 161 -5.93 5.31 -5.31
N LYS A 162 -6.96 4.81 -4.61
CA LYS A 162 -7.51 5.46 -3.41
C LYS A 162 -6.47 5.60 -2.30
N GLN A 163 -5.65 4.58 -2.06
CA GLN A 163 -4.56 4.64 -1.08
C GLN A 163 -3.52 5.70 -1.45
N THR A 164 -3.05 5.72 -2.71
CA THR A 164 -2.13 6.77 -3.19
C THR A 164 -2.68 8.17 -2.96
N LEU A 165 -3.98 8.35 -3.21
CA LEU A 165 -4.64 9.64 -3.07
C LEU A 165 -4.86 10.05 -1.60
N ARG A 166 -5.25 9.12 -0.73
CA ARG A 166 -5.35 9.38 0.73
C ARG A 166 -3.99 9.82 1.29
N LEU A 167 -2.91 9.18 0.85
CA LEU A 167 -1.56 9.57 1.25
C LEU A 167 -1.20 10.95 0.70
N ALA A 168 -1.54 11.26 -0.55
CA ALA A 168 -1.33 12.58 -1.13
C ALA A 168 -2.07 13.69 -0.36
N LEU A 169 -3.32 13.46 0.04
CA LEU A 169 -4.10 14.38 0.89
C LEU A 169 -3.47 14.56 2.28
N LYS A 170 -3.01 13.47 2.90
CA LYS A 170 -2.33 13.55 4.20
C LYS A 170 -1.09 14.43 4.09
N LEU A 171 -0.26 14.21 3.07
CA LEU A 171 0.95 14.99 2.82
C LEU A 171 0.65 16.46 2.52
N SER A 172 -0.41 16.75 1.76
CA SER A 172 -0.81 18.14 1.47
C SER A 172 -1.27 18.87 2.73
N SER A 173 -2.04 18.21 3.60
CA SER A 173 -2.58 18.82 4.83
C SER A 173 -1.51 19.27 5.83
N ILE A 174 -0.35 18.61 5.86
CA ILE A 174 0.78 18.96 6.72
C ILE A 174 1.85 19.81 6.01
N ASN A 175 1.57 20.25 4.78
CA ASN A 175 2.52 20.98 3.91
C ASN A 175 3.87 20.26 3.77
N ALA A 176 3.85 18.94 3.62
CA ALA A 176 5.07 18.18 3.41
C ALA A 176 5.80 18.65 2.15
N SER A 177 7.11 18.86 2.28
CA SER A 177 8.02 19.10 1.14
C SER A 177 8.81 17.82 0.83
N ASN A 178 9.56 17.83 -0.27
CA ASN A 178 10.40 16.73 -0.73
C ASN A 178 9.59 15.45 -0.95
N ILE A 179 8.52 15.57 -1.74
CA ILE A 179 7.65 14.46 -2.12
C ILE A 179 8.13 13.90 -3.46
N LEU A 180 8.43 12.60 -3.51
CA LEU A 180 8.78 11.89 -4.74
C LEU A 180 7.57 11.10 -5.25
N ILE A 181 7.10 11.44 -6.45
CA ILE A 181 6.02 10.73 -7.16
C ILE A 181 6.64 9.77 -8.18
N GLN A 182 6.50 8.47 -7.93
CA GLN A 182 6.96 7.42 -8.82
C GLN A 182 5.79 6.81 -9.60
N GLY A 183 5.99 6.55 -10.88
CA GLY A 183 5.00 5.85 -11.68
C GLY A 183 5.33 5.90 -13.17
N GLU A 184 4.78 4.96 -13.93
CA GLU A 184 5.04 4.85 -15.37
C GLU A 184 4.65 6.12 -16.15
N SER A 185 5.12 6.22 -17.41
CA SER A 185 4.72 7.31 -18.28
C SER A 185 3.21 7.26 -18.54
N GLY A 186 2.57 8.43 -18.50
CA GLY A 186 1.14 8.56 -18.78
C GLY A 186 0.20 8.15 -17.64
N THR A 187 0.68 7.88 -16.42
CA THR A 187 -0.17 7.54 -15.26
C THR A 187 -0.87 8.73 -14.60
N GLY A 188 -0.38 9.95 -14.82
CA GLY A 188 -0.96 11.19 -14.27
C GLY A 188 -0.13 11.87 -13.17
N LYS A 189 1.18 11.63 -13.07
CA LYS A 189 2.07 12.23 -12.04
C LYS A 189 1.91 13.75 -11.88
N GLY A 190 1.89 14.50 -12.98
CA GLY A 190 1.68 15.96 -12.93
C GLY A 190 0.29 16.39 -12.45
N LEU A 191 -0.75 15.58 -12.66
CA LEU A 191 -2.08 15.84 -12.07
C LEU A 191 -2.05 15.62 -10.55
N LEU A 192 -1.38 14.57 -10.09
CA LEU A 192 -1.23 14.30 -8.67
C LEU A 192 -0.40 15.40 -7.97
N ALA A 193 0.66 15.91 -8.60
CA ALA A 193 1.44 17.03 -8.07
C ALA A 193 0.59 18.30 -7.92
N LYS A 194 -0.22 18.63 -8.93
CA LYS A 194 -1.17 19.76 -8.87
C LYS A 194 -2.21 19.57 -7.77
N PHE A 195 -2.73 18.35 -7.63
CA PHE A 195 -3.66 18.01 -6.55
C PHE A 195 -3.05 18.25 -5.17
N ILE A 196 -1.82 17.78 -4.92
CA ILE A 196 -1.12 18.02 -3.64
C ILE A 196 -0.99 19.53 -3.37
N HIS A 197 -0.60 20.31 -4.37
CA HIS A 197 -0.49 21.77 -4.24
C HIS A 197 -1.84 22.45 -3.94
N GLN A 198 -2.92 22.05 -4.63
CA GLN A 198 -4.25 22.63 -4.43
C GLN A 198 -4.81 22.40 -3.01
N HIS A 199 -4.40 21.30 -2.38
CA HIS A 199 -4.84 20.90 -1.05
C HIS A 199 -3.79 21.20 0.06
N SER A 200 -2.78 22.02 -0.23
CA SER A 200 -1.84 22.52 0.77
C SER A 200 -2.20 23.94 1.22
N ALA A 201 -1.60 24.43 2.30
CA ALA A 201 -1.78 25.80 2.77
C ALA A 201 -1.27 26.84 1.75
N GLY A 202 -0.37 26.43 0.84
CA GLY A 202 0.19 27.24 -0.24
C GLY A 202 -0.64 27.24 -1.53
N ASN A 203 -1.89 26.77 -1.53
CA ASN A 203 -2.69 26.59 -2.75
C ASN A 203 -2.98 27.85 -3.58
N LYS A 204 -2.85 29.05 -3.00
CA LYS A 204 -2.98 30.34 -3.70
C LYS A 204 -1.65 30.89 -4.23
N LYS A 205 -0.54 30.20 -3.93
CA LYS A 205 0.82 30.61 -4.29
C LYS A 205 1.24 29.97 -5.62
N PRO A 206 2.36 30.39 -6.22
CA PRO A 206 2.76 29.86 -7.53
C PRO A 206 2.98 28.34 -7.51
N PHE A 207 2.44 27.67 -8.54
CA PHE A 207 2.82 26.30 -8.89
C PHE A 207 3.67 26.36 -10.16
N ILE A 208 4.98 26.17 -10.01
CA ILE A 208 5.95 26.24 -11.10
C ILE A 208 6.32 24.81 -11.50
N GLN A 209 6.25 24.49 -12.79
CA GLN A 209 6.56 23.17 -13.33
C GLN A 209 7.67 23.23 -14.35
N ILE A 210 8.61 22.29 -14.28
CA ILE A 210 9.63 22.06 -15.30
C ILE A 210 9.78 20.57 -15.59
N ASN A 211 10.01 20.22 -16.85
CA ASN A 211 10.39 18.87 -17.25
C ASN A 211 11.92 18.82 -17.43
N CYS A 212 12.60 18.07 -16.56
CA CYS A 212 14.06 17.97 -16.54
C CYS A 212 14.64 17.23 -17.76
N ALA A 213 13.86 16.39 -18.44
CA ALA A 213 14.32 15.69 -19.64
C ALA A 213 14.21 16.53 -20.92
N ALA A 214 13.49 17.67 -20.88
CA ALA A 214 13.22 18.47 -22.07
C ALA A 214 14.35 19.45 -22.43
N LEU A 215 15.28 19.71 -21.50
CA LEU A 215 16.30 20.75 -21.65
C LEU A 215 17.72 20.16 -21.56
N PRO A 216 18.67 20.65 -22.38
CA PRO A 216 20.10 20.43 -22.18
C PRO A 216 20.58 20.93 -20.82
N GLU A 217 21.69 20.38 -20.32
CA GLU A 217 22.22 20.65 -18.97
C GLU A 217 22.35 22.14 -18.65
N ASN A 218 23.08 22.90 -19.48
CA ASN A 218 23.31 24.33 -19.24
C ASN A 218 22.01 25.15 -19.22
N LEU A 219 21.03 24.78 -20.05
CA LEU A 219 19.73 25.46 -20.07
C LEU A 219 18.88 25.08 -18.86
N LEU A 220 18.87 23.80 -18.47
CA LEU A 220 18.18 23.33 -17.28
C LEU A 220 18.71 24.03 -16.02
N GLU A 221 20.04 24.15 -15.91
CA GLU A 221 20.69 24.85 -14.82
C GLU A 221 20.31 26.34 -14.77
N ALA A 222 20.34 27.01 -15.92
CA ALA A 222 19.96 28.41 -16.05
C ALA A 222 18.46 28.66 -15.76
N GLU A 223 17.57 27.75 -16.16
CA GLU A 223 16.15 27.83 -15.81
C GLU A 223 15.94 27.66 -14.31
N LEU A 224 16.53 26.63 -13.69
CA LEU A 224 16.29 26.33 -12.27
C LEU A 224 16.83 27.42 -11.35
N PHE A 225 18.09 27.81 -11.53
CA PHE A 225 18.83 28.65 -10.59
C PHE A 225 18.91 30.12 -11.00
N GLY A 226 18.60 30.43 -12.26
CA GLY A 226 18.80 31.78 -12.81
C GLY A 226 20.27 32.09 -13.03
N TYR A 227 20.53 33.26 -13.61
CA TYR A 227 21.89 33.72 -13.90
C TYR A 227 22.01 35.24 -13.82
N THR A 228 23.21 35.72 -13.49
CA THR A 228 23.56 37.14 -13.50
C THR A 228 24.04 37.60 -14.88
N LYS A 229 24.06 38.92 -15.10
CA LYS A 229 24.57 39.52 -16.35
C LYS A 229 25.99 39.01 -16.63
N GLY A 230 26.23 38.52 -17.86
CA GLY A 230 27.56 38.09 -18.30
C GLY A 230 28.01 36.71 -17.82
N ALA A 231 27.10 35.89 -17.27
CA ALA A 231 27.44 34.55 -16.77
C ALA A 231 27.96 33.57 -17.85
N PHE A 232 27.50 33.69 -19.10
CA PHE A 232 27.95 32.88 -20.24
C PHE A 232 27.68 33.59 -21.58
N THR A 233 28.22 33.06 -22.67
CA THR A 233 28.02 33.59 -24.03
C THR A 233 26.54 33.46 -24.46
N GLY A 234 25.86 34.61 -24.63
CA GLY A 234 24.42 34.66 -24.91
C GLY A 234 23.52 34.90 -23.69
N ALA A 235 24.10 35.14 -22.51
CA ALA A 235 23.35 35.59 -21.34
C ALA A 235 22.70 36.96 -21.62
N SER A 236 21.43 37.13 -21.25
CA SER A 236 20.75 38.42 -21.32
C SER A 236 21.49 39.48 -20.49
N GLU A 237 21.52 40.71 -21.00
CA GLU A 237 22.09 41.84 -20.26
C GLU A 237 21.39 42.11 -18.92
N ASN A 238 20.14 41.65 -18.77
CA ASN A 238 19.36 41.83 -17.55
C ASN A 238 19.43 40.63 -16.60
N GLY A 239 20.19 39.58 -16.94
CA GLY A 239 20.16 38.31 -16.23
C GLY A 239 18.82 37.58 -16.37
N LYS A 240 18.62 36.52 -15.60
CA LYS A 240 17.36 35.77 -15.54
C LYS A 240 17.07 35.27 -14.14
N ILE A 241 15.83 35.44 -13.69
CA ILE A 241 15.32 34.89 -12.42
C ILE A 241 15.10 33.38 -12.59
N GLY A 242 15.57 32.60 -11.61
CA GLY A 242 15.43 31.14 -11.59
C GLY A 242 14.04 30.68 -11.16
N LEU A 243 13.66 29.46 -11.54
CA LEU A 243 12.38 28.85 -11.19
C LEU A 243 12.20 28.63 -9.68
N PHE A 244 13.28 28.38 -8.94
CA PHE A 244 13.24 28.32 -7.47
C PHE A 244 12.76 29.64 -6.85
N GLU A 245 13.25 30.76 -7.36
CA GLU A 245 12.85 32.09 -6.90
C GLU A 245 11.41 32.41 -7.34
N LEU A 246 11.01 32.03 -8.55
CA LEU A 246 9.62 32.17 -9.03
C LEU A 246 8.62 31.31 -8.25
N ALA A 247 9.08 30.20 -7.67
CA ALA A 247 8.25 29.29 -6.86
C ALA A 247 8.18 29.70 -5.38
N CYS A 248 8.79 30.81 -4.98
CA CYS A 248 8.84 31.25 -3.59
C CYS A 248 7.44 31.43 -2.97
N GLY A 249 7.28 30.93 -1.74
CA GLY A 249 6.04 30.73 -1.00
C GLY A 249 5.10 29.66 -1.58
N GLY A 250 5.47 29.01 -2.68
CA GLY A 250 4.63 28.09 -3.44
C GLY A 250 5.23 26.70 -3.61
N THR A 251 5.09 26.13 -4.80
CA THR A 251 5.55 24.76 -5.08
C THR A 251 6.32 24.69 -6.40
N LEU A 252 7.50 24.07 -6.37
CA LEU A 252 8.26 23.71 -7.56
C LEU A 252 8.07 22.21 -7.86
N PHE A 253 7.55 21.91 -9.05
CA PHE A 253 7.36 20.57 -9.56
C PHE A 253 8.43 20.20 -10.59
N LEU A 254 9.26 19.21 -10.24
CA LEU A 254 10.34 18.68 -11.07
C LEU A 254 9.88 17.37 -11.73
N ASP A 255 9.41 17.44 -12.97
CA ASP A 255 9.00 16.25 -13.73
C ASP A 255 10.21 15.58 -14.41
N GLU A 256 10.19 14.26 -14.46
CA GLU A 256 11.27 13.42 -14.99
C GLU A 256 12.64 13.66 -14.32
N ILE A 257 12.66 13.83 -12.99
CA ILE A 257 13.88 14.09 -12.19
C ILE A 257 14.99 13.05 -12.42
N GLY A 258 14.61 11.80 -12.73
CA GLY A 258 15.57 10.73 -13.01
C GLY A 258 16.44 10.96 -14.24
N GLU A 259 16.05 11.85 -15.16
CA GLU A 259 16.83 12.22 -16.35
C GLU A 259 17.69 13.49 -16.13
N MET A 260 17.69 14.06 -14.92
CA MET A 260 18.49 15.24 -14.61
C MET A 260 20.01 14.95 -14.72
N PRO A 261 20.82 15.82 -15.35
CA PRO A 261 22.28 15.66 -15.40
C PRO A 261 22.95 15.72 -14.01
N LEU A 262 24.08 15.02 -13.84
CA LEU A 262 24.77 14.92 -12.55
C LEU A 262 25.25 16.27 -11.99
N GLY A 263 25.68 17.20 -12.84
CA GLY A 263 26.09 18.54 -12.40
C GLY A 263 24.94 19.30 -11.74
N VAL A 264 23.77 19.26 -12.38
CA VAL A 264 22.53 19.87 -11.86
C VAL A 264 22.05 19.16 -10.58
N GLN A 265 22.17 17.83 -10.51
CA GLN A 265 21.84 17.06 -9.30
C GLN A 265 22.64 17.51 -8.08
N ALA A 266 23.94 17.79 -8.25
CA ALA A 266 24.80 18.26 -7.15
C ALA A 266 24.35 19.64 -6.64
N LYS A 267 23.98 20.55 -7.54
CA LYS A 267 23.44 21.86 -7.15
C LYS A 267 22.07 21.78 -6.50
N LEU A 268 21.20 20.89 -7.02
CA LEU A 268 19.90 20.64 -6.42
C LEU A 268 20.02 20.11 -5.00
N LEU A 269 20.93 19.15 -4.75
CA LEU A 269 21.19 18.64 -3.40
C LEU A 269 21.60 19.77 -2.45
N LYS A 270 22.57 20.60 -2.85
CA LYS A 270 23.01 21.73 -2.05
C LYS A 270 21.86 22.69 -1.72
N CYS A 271 21.01 22.97 -2.71
CA CYS A 271 19.81 23.78 -2.54
C CYS A 271 18.80 23.16 -1.55
N LEU A 272 18.64 21.83 -1.56
CA LEU A 272 17.74 21.11 -0.66
C LEU A 272 18.27 21.04 0.78
N ASP A 273 19.59 21.05 0.97
CA ASP A 273 20.23 20.95 2.29
C ASP A 273 20.39 22.34 2.94
N ASP A 274 20.90 23.32 2.19
CA ASP A 274 21.23 24.65 2.70
C ASP A 274 20.03 25.62 2.66
N HIS A 275 18.94 25.27 1.95
CA HIS A 275 17.80 26.15 1.66
C HIS A 275 18.21 27.47 0.96
N GLU A 276 19.29 27.42 0.18
CA GLU A 276 19.83 28.55 -0.57
C GLU A 276 20.17 28.17 -2.01
N ILE A 277 20.00 29.11 -2.94
CA ILE A 277 20.49 29.00 -4.31
C ILE A 277 21.52 30.06 -4.63
N MET A 278 22.49 29.66 -5.44
CA MET A 278 23.49 30.55 -6.01
C MET A 278 23.22 30.66 -7.53
N PRO A 279 22.80 31.83 -8.03
CA PRO A 279 22.65 32.05 -9.47
C PRO A 279 23.95 31.78 -10.21
N ILE A 280 23.85 31.35 -11.47
CA ILE A 280 25.05 31.13 -12.30
C ILE A 280 25.76 32.47 -12.49
N GLY A 281 27.05 32.52 -12.14
CA GLY A 281 27.87 33.74 -12.17
C GLY A 281 27.55 34.74 -11.04
N GLY A 282 26.67 34.39 -10.10
CA GLY A 282 26.38 35.19 -8.92
C GLY A 282 27.39 34.95 -7.79
N THR A 283 27.55 35.93 -6.90
CA THR A 283 28.45 35.84 -5.73
C THR A 283 27.70 35.78 -4.39
N SER A 284 26.40 36.08 -4.38
CA SER A 284 25.56 36.02 -3.18
C SER A 284 24.51 34.91 -3.29
N PRO A 285 24.32 34.12 -2.22
CA PRO A 285 23.22 33.17 -2.15
C PRO A 285 21.88 33.89 -1.96
N LYS A 286 20.80 33.24 -2.37
CA LYS A 286 19.42 33.65 -2.10
C LYS A 286 18.71 32.53 -1.36
N THR A 287 18.00 32.86 -0.29
CA THR A 287 17.18 31.90 0.45
C THR A 287 15.99 31.43 -0.37
N ILE A 288 15.63 30.16 -0.20
CA ILE A 288 14.50 29.53 -0.87
C ILE A 288 13.46 29.14 0.15
N ASP A 289 12.23 29.57 -0.10
CA ASP A 289 11.06 29.16 0.64
C ASP A 289 10.04 28.57 -0.35
N CYS A 290 10.21 27.32 -0.78
CA CYS A 290 9.22 26.66 -1.63
C CYS A 290 9.15 25.16 -1.34
N SER A 291 7.96 24.57 -1.46
CA SER A 291 7.78 23.12 -1.39
C SER A 291 8.22 22.45 -2.68
N ILE A 292 8.88 21.30 -2.57
CA ILE A 292 9.43 20.58 -3.73
C ILE A 292 8.68 19.27 -3.92
N ILE A 293 8.16 19.07 -5.12
CA ILE A 293 7.57 17.82 -5.56
C ILE A 293 8.37 17.34 -6.77
N ALA A 294 8.92 16.14 -6.72
CA ALA A 294 9.64 15.52 -7.83
C ALA A 294 8.85 14.36 -8.40
N ALA A 295 9.00 14.07 -9.69
CA ALA A 295 8.35 12.93 -10.34
C ALA A 295 9.30 12.18 -11.25
N THR A 296 9.17 10.86 -11.30
CA THR A 296 9.97 10.00 -12.18
C THR A 296 9.19 8.77 -12.64
N ASN A 297 9.51 8.29 -13.85
CA ASN A 297 9.11 6.97 -14.35
C ASN A 297 10.26 5.95 -14.31
N ARG A 298 11.46 6.39 -13.92
CA ARG A 298 12.63 5.53 -13.78
C ARG A 298 12.71 5.01 -12.36
N ASP A 299 13.21 3.79 -12.24
CA ASP A 299 13.70 3.25 -10.99
C ASP A 299 15.00 3.99 -10.63
N LEU A 300 14.95 4.81 -9.57
CA LEU A 300 16.10 5.62 -9.16
C LEU A 300 17.18 4.76 -8.48
N ASP A 301 16.82 3.69 -7.79
CA ASP A 301 17.78 2.76 -7.17
C ASP A 301 18.67 2.10 -8.22
N THR A 302 18.09 1.67 -9.35
CA THR A 302 18.91 1.15 -10.46
C THR A 302 19.77 2.23 -11.10
N ARG A 303 19.33 3.50 -11.11
CA ARG A 303 20.13 4.61 -11.65
C ARG A 303 21.26 5.04 -10.74
N THR A 304 21.11 4.92 -9.42
CA THR A 304 22.20 5.18 -8.48
C THR A 304 23.30 4.12 -8.61
N VAL A 305 22.94 2.84 -8.71
CA VAL A 305 23.89 1.74 -8.98
C VAL A 305 24.68 2.00 -10.28
N ASN A 306 24.01 2.49 -11.31
CA ASN A 306 24.62 2.82 -12.60
C ASN A 306 25.34 4.18 -12.65
N LYS A 307 25.52 4.87 -11.50
CA LYS A 307 26.14 6.21 -11.40
C LYS A 307 25.48 7.28 -12.27
N LYS A 308 24.20 7.12 -12.61
CA LYS A 308 23.40 8.11 -13.37
C LYS A 308 22.55 9.00 -12.48
N PHE A 309 22.41 8.63 -11.22
CA PHE A 309 21.73 9.42 -10.20
C PHE A 309 22.54 9.37 -8.91
N ARG A 310 22.56 10.45 -8.14
CA ARG A 310 23.29 10.48 -6.87
C ARG A 310 22.46 9.88 -5.73
N LEU A 311 23.10 9.07 -4.90
CA LEU A 311 22.45 8.39 -3.78
C LEU A 311 22.02 9.38 -2.68
N ASP A 312 22.85 10.38 -2.40
CA ASP A 312 22.56 11.46 -1.45
C ASP A 312 21.30 12.26 -1.83
N LEU A 313 21.17 12.64 -3.10
CA LEU A 313 19.98 13.30 -3.63
C LEU A 313 18.74 12.41 -3.57
N LEU A 314 18.88 11.10 -3.84
CA LEU A 314 17.77 10.15 -3.71
C LEU A 314 17.25 10.13 -2.28
N HIS A 315 18.11 10.03 -1.28
CA HIS A 315 17.70 10.04 0.12
C HIS A 315 16.99 11.34 0.51
N ARG A 316 17.45 12.49 0.00
CA ARG A 316 16.82 13.78 0.28
C ARG A 316 15.43 13.90 -0.36
N LEU A 317 15.28 13.48 -1.62
CA LEU A 317 14.02 13.54 -2.37
C LEU A 317 13.03 12.45 -1.96
N ASN A 318 13.50 11.28 -1.54
CA ASN A 318 12.66 10.14 -1.18
C ASN A 318 12.21 10.16 0.29
N THR A 319 12.02 11.36 0.87
CA THR A 319 11.50 11.51 2.22
C THR A 319 10.04 11.04 2.29
N PHE A 320 9.25 11.39 1.28
CA PHE A 320 7.88 10.90 1.12
C PHE A 320 7.68 10.32 -0.28
N LEU A 321 7.49 9.00 -0.37
CA LEU A 321 7.27 8.30 -1.63
C LEU A 321 5.77 8.11 -1.93
N LEU A 322 5.33 8.58 -3.09
CA LEU A 322 4.01 8.33 -3.64
C LEU A 322 4.12 7.50 -4.92
N SER A 323 3.70 6.24 -4.89
CA SER A 323 3.65 5.40 -6.08
C SER A 323 2.27 5.45 -6.74
N ILE A 324 2.23 5.75 -8.04
CA ILE A 324 1.02 5.68 -8.86
C ILE A 324 1.00 4.34 -9.60
N PRO A 325 0.02 3.46 -9.32
CA PRO A 325 -0.08 2.18 -10.00
C PRO A 325 -0.36 2.37 -11.51
N PRO A 326 0.23 1.52 -12.37
CA PRO A 326 -0.08 1.53 -13.79
C PRO A 326 -1.54 1.13 -14.03
N LEU A 327 -2.13 1.56 -15.15
CA LEU A 327 -3.55 1.41 -15.48
C LEU A 327 -4.00 -0.05 -15.48
N ARG A 328 -3.15 -0.97 -15.94
CA ARG A 328 -3.38 -2.43 -15.88
C ARG A 328 -3.57 -3.00 -14.47
N ASN A 329 -3.07 -2.32 -13.44
CA ASN A 329 -3.22 -2.71 -12.03
C ASN A 329 -4.38 -1.97 -11.34
N ARG A 330 -5.20 -1.23 -12.09
CA ARG A 330 -6.39 -0.49 -11.61
C ARG A 330 -7.53 -0.53 -12.63
N PRO A 331 -7.98 -1.73 -13.05
CA PRO A 331 -9.01 -1.86 -14.08
C PRO A 331 -10.35 -1.19 -13.70
N GLU A 332 -10.63 -1.02 -12.40
CA GLU A 332 -11.82 -0.34 -11.88
C GLU A 332 -11.88 1.14 -12.31
N ASP A 333 -10.73 1.77 -12.52
CA ASP A 333 -10.64 3.18 -12.95
C ASP A 333 -11.03 3.36 -14.43
N ILE A 334 -10.89 2.32 -15.25
CA ILE A 334 -11.05 2.40 -16.71
C ILE A 334 -12.45 2.87 -17.09
N LEU A 335 -13.48 2.38 -16.40
CA LEU A 335 -14.87 2.75 -16.70
C LEU A 335 -15.10 4.26 -16.60
N GLU A 336 -14.66 4.86 -15.50
CA GLU A 336 -14.88 6.27 -15.25
C GLU A 336 -13.98 7.15 -16.13
N LEU A 337 -12.72 6.73 -16.35
CA LEU A 337 -11.82 7.38 -17.30
C LEU A 337 -12.41 7.41 -18.72
N VAL A 338 -13.00 6.30 -19.18
CA VAL A 338 -13.66 6.20 -20.48
C VAL A 338 -14.86 7.16 -20.54
N ARG A 339 -15.72 7.17 -19.52
CA ARG A 339 -16.91 8.04 -19.45
C ARG A 339 -16.55 9.52 -19.53
N ILE A 340 -15.59 9.97 -18.71
CA ILE A 340 -15.13 11.37 -18.68
C ILE A 340 -14.53 11.75 -20.04
N THR A 341 -13.70 10.87 -20.60
CA THR A 341 -13.02 11.08 -21.89
C THR A 341 -14.01 11.17 -23.05
N LEU A 342 -14.97 10.24 -23.12
CA LEU A 342 -16.05 10.23 -24.10
C LEU A 342 -16.87 11.51 -24.01
N LYS A 343 -17.30 11.91 -22.81
CA LYS A 343 -18.09 13.12 -22.59
C LYS A 343 -17.34 14.37 -23.07
N LYS A 344 -16.05 14.49 -22.72
CA LYS A 344 -15.18 15.60 -23.11
C LYS A 344 -15.09 15.72 -24.63
N TYR A 345 -14.72 14.64 -25.33
CA TYR A 345 -14.46 14.70 -26.76
C TYR A 345 -15.73 14.66 -27.62
N ASN A 346 -16.82 14.05 -27.15
CA ASN A 346 -18.13 14.21 -27.80
C ASN A 346 -18.57 15.67 -27.82
N ARG A 347 -18.42 16.38 -26.69
CA ARG A 347 -18.71 17.81 -26.62
C ARG A 347 -17.79 18.64 -27.51
N GLN A 348 -16.48 18.35 -27.47
CA GLN A 348 -15.49 19.09 -28.25
C GLN A 348 -15.68 18.93 -29.77
N TYR A 349 -16.00 17.72 -30.25
CA TYR A 349 -16.15 17.42 -31.68
C TYR A 349 -17.61 17.40 -32.16
N ASN A 350 -18.55 17.83 -31.31
CA ASN A 350 -20.00 17.79 -31.56
C ASN A 350 -20.48 16.41 -32.08
N ARG A 351 -19.94 15.33 -31.48
CA ARG A 351 -20.30 13.93 -31.79
C ARG A 351 -21.20 13.36 -30.70
N ARG A 352 -21.90 12.26 -31.02
CA ARG A 352 -22.69 11.45 -30.07
C ARG A 352 -22.16 10.01 -30.01
N ALA A 353 -20.84 9.86 -30.00
CA ALA A 353 -20.19 8.56 -30.00
C ALA A 353 -20.42 7.81 -28.68
N ARG A 354 -20.60 6.49 -28.78
CA ARG A 354 -20.85 5.56 -27.67
C ARG A 354 -19.95 4.35 -27.80
N ILE A 355 -19.58 3.78 -26.65
CA ILE A 355 -18.86 2.51 -26.53
C ILE A 355 -19.82 1.50 -25.92
N GLY A 356 -20.04 0.40 -26.62
CA GLY A 356 -20.80 -0.75 -26.16
C GLY A 356 -19.93 -1.74 -25.40
N TYR A 357 -20.58 -2.79 -24.91
CA TYR A 357 -19.98 -3.76 -24.00
C TYR A 357 -18.73 -4.44 -24.56
N LYS A 358 -18.74 -4.86 -25.84
CA LYS A 358 -17.64 -5.61 -26.47
C LYS A 358 -16.33 -4.82 -26.52
N ALA A 359 -16.40 -3.53 -26.86
CA ALA A 359 -15.22 -2.69 -26.86
C ALA A 359 -14.77 -2.31 -25.46
N PHE A 360 -15.73 -2.14 -24.54
CA PHE A 360 -15.40 -1.87 -23.15
C PHE A 360 -14.66 -3.04 -22.47
N GLU A 361 -15.11 -4.28 -22.67
CA GLU A 361 -14.43 -5.49 -22.20
C GLU A 361 -12.98 -5.55 -22.74
N ARG A 362 -12.79 -5.22 -24.02
CA ARG A 362 -11.44 -5.15 -24.61
C ARG A 362 -10.58 -4.06 -23.99
N LEU A 363 -11.15 -2.88 -23.71
CA LEU A 363 -10.43 -1.83 -22.99
C LEU A 363 -10.02 -2.32 -21.60
N GLN A 364 -10.86 -3.05 -20.87
CA GLN A 364 -10.50 -3.54 -19.53
C GLN A 364 -9.36 -4.57 -19.53
N THR A 365 -9.28 -5.40 -20.57
CA THR A 365 -8.25 -6.46 -20.68
C THR A 365 -6.92 -6.02 -21.30
N TYR A 366 -6.82 -4.78 -21.78
CA TYR A 366 -5.62 -4.28 -22.46
C TYR A 366 -4.59 -3.71 -21.47
N ASP A 367 -3.30 -3.94 -21.73
CA ASP A 367 -2.21 -3.63 -20.79
C ASP A 367 -1.90 -2.13 -20.62
N PHE A 368 -2.29 -1.29 -21.59
CA PHE A 368 -1.99 0.15 -21.66
C PHE A 368 -0.54 0.51 -21.29
N PRO A 369 0.47 0.17 -22.12
CA PRO A 369 1.86 0.58 -21.88
C PRO A 369 2.04 2.11 -21.75
N GLY A 370 1.20 2.92 -22.39
CA GLY A 370 1.16 4.38 -22.22
C GLY A 370 0.13 4.87 -21.20
N ASN A 371 -0.42 3.96 -20.38
CA ASN A 371 -1.35 4.20 -19.29
C ASN A 371 -2.55 5.08 -19.71
N VAL A 372 -2.93 6.06 -18.88
CA VAL A 372 -4.10 6.92 -19.12
C VAL A 372 -3.91 7.77 -20.38
N ARG A 373 -2.68 8.20 -20.68
CA ARG A 373 -2.38 8.96 -21.91
C ARG A 373 -2.72 8.15 -23.16
N GLU A 374 -2.40 6.86 -23.18
CA GLU A 374 -2.75 5.96 -24.28
C GLU A 374 -4.26 5.74 -24.38
N LEU A 375 -4.94 5.45 -23.26
CA LEU A 375 -6.39 5.30 -23.22
C LEU A 375 -7.11 6.53 -23.81
N VAL A 376 -6.72 7.71 -23.36
CA VAL A 376 -7.28 8.99 -23.82
C VAL A 376 -7.07 9.16 -25.33
N ASN A 377 -5.86 8.85 -25.83
CA ASN A 377 -5.55 8.96 -27.24
C ASN A 377 -6.33 7.96 -28.10
N ILE A 378 -6.48 6.71 -27.66
CA ILE A 378 -7.25 5.67 -28.37
C ILE A 378 -8.72 6.11 -28.52
N ILE A 379 -9.33 6.57 -27.43
CA ILE A 379 -10.74 7.01 -27.44
C ILE A 379 -10.89 8.27 -28.32
N LYS A 380 -9.99 9.24 -28.17
CA LYS A 380 -9.99 10.46 -29.01
C LYS A 380 -9.91 10.11 -30.49
N GLN A 381 -8.97 9.25 -30.87
CA GLN A 381 -8.81 8.79 -32.25
C GLN A 381 -10.07 8.08 -32.75
N ALA A 382 -10.68 7.22 -31.94
CA ALA A 382 -11.92 6.53 -32.30
C ALA A 382 -13.07 7.52 -32.60
N ILE A 383 -13.24 8.56 -31.77
CA ILE A 383 -14.28 9.59 -31.98
C ILE A 383 -14.06 10.39 -33.27
N VAL A 384 -12.79 10.70 -33.58
CA VAL A 384 -12.44 11.49 -34.77
C VAL A 384 -12.56 10.65 -36.05
N MET A 385 -12.08 9.41 -36.01
CA MET A 385 -11.98 8.55 -37.20
C MET A 385 -13.28 7.80 -37.53
N CYS A 386 -14.21 7.66 -36.58
CA CYS A 386 -15.48 6.98 -36.82
C CYS A 386 -16.58 7.98 -37.17
N ASP A 387 -17.23 7.75 -38.31
CA ASP A 387 -18.46 8.49 -38.68
C ASP A 387 -19.72 7.89 -38.05
N ARG A 388 -19.62 6.66 -37.52
CA ARG A 388 -20.71 5.97 -36.84
C ARG A 388 -20.79 6.38 -35.37
N GLN A 389 -22.00 6.34 -34.81
CA GLN A 389 -22.22 6.59 -33.38
C GLN A 389 -21.61 5.50 -32.49
N SER A 390 -21.51 4.25 -32.96
CA SER A 390 -20.86 3.17 -32.20
C SER A 390 -19.37 3.09 -32.54
N LEU A 391 -18.51 3.08 -31.52
CA LEU A 391 -17.06 2.97 -31.67
C LEU A 391 -16.53 1.54 -31.58
N ASP A 392 -17.42 0.55 -31.38
CA ASP A 392 -17.02 -0.79 -30.96
C ASP A 392 -16.08 -1.48 -31.95
N ASP A 393 -16.46 -1.50 -33.22
CA ASP A 393 -15.69 -2.16 -34.28
C ASP A 393 -14.29 -1.56 -34.44
N TYR A 394 -14.18 -0.25 -34.29
CA TYR A 394 -12.90 0.45 -34.40
C TYR A 394 -12.00 0.15 -33.21
N LEU A 395 -12.54 0.25 -31.98
CA LEU A 395 -11.78 0.02 -30.76
C LEU A 395 -11.29 -1.43 -30.67
N VAL A 396 -12.15 -2.40 -30.97
CA VAL A 396 -11.76 -3.81 -30.99
C VAL A 396 -10.65 -4.05 -32.03
N LYS A 397 -10.74 -3.46 -33.23
CA LYS A 397 -9.68 -3.57 -34.25
C LYS A 397 -8.39 -2.87 -33.85
N ALA A 398 -8.47 -1.67 -33.27
CA ALA A 398 -7.31 -0.90 -32.84
C ALA A 398 -6.52 -1.63 -31.75
N LEU A 399 -7.22 -2.12 -30.73
CA LEU A 399 -6.62 -2.85 -29.60
C LEU A 399 -6.08 -4.24 -30.00
N ASN A 400 -6.63 -4.86 -31.05
CA ASN A 400 -6.10 -6.11 -31.60
C ASN A 400 -4.86 -5.90 -32.50
N ARG A 401 -4.72 -4.71 -33.11
CA ARG A 401 -3.56 -4.36 -33.96
C ARG A 401 -2.35 -3.99 -33.13
N THR A 402 -2.55 -3.34 -31.98
CA THR A 402 -1.54 -3.22 -30.94
C THR A 402 -1.33 -4.59 -30.30
N ARG A 403 -0.55 -5.46 -30.96
CA ARG A 403 0.18 -6.49 -30.20
C ARG A 403 0.88 -5.75 -29.07
N PRO A 404 0.80 -6.23 -27.83
CA PRO A 404 1.58 -5.63 -26.76
C PRO A 404 3.02 -5.59 -27.26
N PHE A 405 3.71 -4.49 -27.02
CA PHE A 405 5.17 -4.47 -26.96
C PHE A 405 5.58 -5.36 -25.78
N LYS A 406 5.24 -6.66 -25.85
CA LYS A 406 5.95 -7.70 -25.14
C LYS A 406 7.31 -7.71 -25.82
N THR A 407 8.21 -6.91 -25.30
CA THR A 407 9.56 -7.39 -25.02
C THR A 407 9.41 -8.68 -24.21
N LYS A 408 9.03 -9.77 -24.89
CA LYS A 408 9.48 -11.10 -24.48
C LYS A 408 10.98 -11.11 -24.77
N ALA A 409 11.74 -10.43 -23.92
CA ALA A 409 12.84 -11.12 -23.31
C ALA A 409 12.17 -12.28 -22.56
N LEU A 410 12.02 -13.43 -23.24
CA LEU A 410 12.13 -14.69 -22.53
C LEU A 410 13.40 -14.56 -21.67
N PRO A 411 13.41 -15.03 -20.41
CA PRO A 411 14.66 -15.09 -19.67
C PRO A 411 15.61 -15.91 -20.53
N GLN A 412 16.53 -15.23 -21.20
CA GLN A 412 17.65 -15.91 -21.84
C GLN A 412 18.41 -16.43 -20.65
N LYS A 413 18.40 -17.75 -20.47
CA LYS A 413 19.53 -18.40 -19.79
C LYS A 413 20.75 -17.91 -20.55
N GLU A 414 21.58 -17.11 -19.90
CA GLU A 414 22.77 -16.50 -20.50
C GLU A 414 23.81 -17.56 -20.93
N ASP A 415 23.56 -18.85 -20.64
CA ASP A 415 24.45 -19.98 -20.95
C ASP A 415 23.99 -20.89 -22.11
N ALA A 416 23.19 -20.39 -23.07
CA ALA A 416 22.84 -21.18 -24.26
C ALA A 416 23.87 -20.99 -25.39
N THR A 417 24.54 -22.07 -25.79
CA THR A 417 25.51 -22.06 -26.88
C THR A 417 24.83 -21.74 -28.22
N LEU A 418 25.62 -21.35 -29.24
CA LEU A 418 25.09 -21.13 -30.60
C LEU A 418 24.33 -22.35 -31.12
N ALA A 419 24.78 -23.56 -30.77
CA ALA A 419 24.13 -24.81 -31.13
C ALA A 419 22.71 -24.92 -30.53
N ASP A 420 22.53 -24.53 -29.27
CA ASP A 420 21.23 -24.58 -28.59
C ASP A 420 20.24 -23.56 -29.17
N LYS A 421 20.73 -22.36 -29.51
CA LYS A 421 19.92 -21.32 -30.15
C LYS A 421 19.46 -21.76 -31.54
N ILE A 422 20.36 -22.33 -32.34
CA ILE A 422 20.02 -22.89 -33.67
C ILE A 422 19.01 -24.03 -33.52
N TRP A 423 19.22 -24.94 -32.56
CA TRP A 423 18.31 -26.06 -32.31
C TRP A 423 16.91 -25.58 -31.93
N THR A 424 16.81 -24.57 -31.08
CA THR A 424 15.52 -24.01 -30.62
C THR A 424 14.75 -23.34 -31.76
N VAL A 425 15.43 -22.53 -32.56
CA VAL A 425 14.82 -21.86 -33.72
C VAL A 425 14.41 -22.90 -34.77
N GLU A 426 15.26 -23.88 -35.03
CA GLU A 426 14.97 -24.98 -35.94
C GLU A 426 13.74 -25.78 -35.49
N ASN A 427 13.66 -26.15 -34.22
CA ASN A 427 12.53 -26.89 -33.65
C ASN A 427 11.22 -26.09 -33.80
N GLN A 428 11.24 -24.78 -33.55
CA GLN A 428 10.07 -23.91 -33.76
C GLN A 428 9.60 -23.88 -35.21
N MET A 429 10.52 -23.78 -36.17
CA MET A 429 10.17 -23.78 -37.60
C MET A 429 9.61 -25.13 -38.04
N LEU A 430 10.19 -26.24 -37.57
CA LEU A 430 9.71 -27.59 -37.86
C LEU A 430 8.32 -27.85 -37.25
N MET A 431 8.06 -27.38 -36.03
CA MET A 431 6.73 -27.47 -35.39
C MET A 431 5.67 -26.67 -36.16
N GLN A 432 6.00 -25.47 -36.62
CA GLN A 432 5.09 -24.69 -37.47
C GLN A 432 4.80 -25.40 -38.79
N ALA A 433 5.80 -26.03 -39.41
CA ALA A 433 5.62 -26.82 -40.61
C ALA A 433 4.73 -28.05 -40.37
N ALA A 434 4.89 -28.75 -39.24
CA ALA A 434 4.07 -29.89 -38.87
C ALA A 434 2.59 -29.54 -38.59
N ILE A 435 2.32 -28.33 -38.09
CA ILE A 435 0.94 -27.83 -37.88
C ILE A 435 0.29 -27.41 -39.20
N LYS A 436 1.04 -26.77 -40.10
CA LYS A 436 0.49 -26.18 -41.34
C LYS A 436 0.45 -27.13 -42.53
N CYS A 437 1.32 -28.14 -42.56
CA CYS A 437 1.50 -29.02 -43.72
C CYS A 437 1.00 -30.43 -43.41
N ARG A 438 0.40 -31.10 -44.39
CA ARG A 438 -0.16 -32.45 -44.23
C ARG A 438 0.82 -33.54 -44.64
N THR A 439 1.83 -33.20 -45.44
CA THR A 439 2.84 -34.15 -45.90
C THR A 439 4.25 -33.63 -45.68
N THR A 440 5.22 -34.55 -45.60
CA THR A 440 6.64 -34.19 -45.50
C THR A 440 7.15 -33.47 -46.74
N ARG A 441 6.51 -33.65 -47.91
CA ARG A 441 6.81 -32.91 -49.16
C ARG A 441 6.33 -31.47 -49.10
N GLU A 442 5.16 -31.22 -48.54
CA GLU A 442 4.65 -29.85 -48.31
C GLU A 442 5.51 -29.12 -47.27
N ALA A 443 5.86 -29.80 -46.17
CA ALA A 443 6.75 -29.25 -45.16
C ALA A 443 8.13 -28.90 -45.73
N ALA A 444 8.66 -29.71 -46.66
CA ALA A 444 9.91 -29.45 -47.36
C ALA A 444 9.84 -28.18 -48.22
N ARG A 445 8.76 -28.01 -48.99
CA ARG A 445 8.53 -26.79 -49.77
C ARG A 445 8.33 -25.57 -48.88
N PHE A 446 7.62 -25.72 -47.76
CA PHE A 446 7.37 -24.64 -46.79
C PHE A 446 8.65 -24.17 -46.10
N LEU A 447 9.56 -25.10 -45.78
CA LEU A 447 10.82 -24.82 -45.11
C LEU A 447 11.98 -24.51 -46.09
N GLY A 448 11.76 -24.67 -47.40
CA GLY A 448 12.79 -24.42 -48.42
C GLY A 448 13.95 -25.43 -48.42
N ILE A 449 13.73 -26.64 -47.88
CA ILE A 449 14.76 -27.69 -47.79
C ILE A 449 14.30 -28.99 -48.46
N SER A 450 15.22 -29.94 -48.67
CA SER A 450 14.90 -31.21 -49.30
C SER A 450 13.96 -32.08 -48.44
N GLN A 451 13.11 -32.90 -49.07
CA GLN A 451 12.22 -33.82 -48.34
C GLN A 451 13.00 -34.77 -47.40
N PRO A 452 14.14 -35.38 -47.79
CA PRO A 452 14.94 -36.18 -46.86
C PRO A 452 15.44 -35.39 -45.64
N SER A 453 15.80 -34.11 -45.82
CA SER A 453 16.23 -33.24 -44.72
C SER A 453 15.12 -32.99 -43.71
N VAL A 454 13.87 -32.78 -44.17
CA VAL A 454 12.70 -32.64 -43.27
C VAL A 454 12.46 -33.93 -42.50
N VAL A 455 12.49 -35.09 -43.16
CA VAL A 455 12.24 -36.38 -42.51
C VAL A 455 13.28 -36.65 -41.42
N ARG A 456 14.57 -36.39 -41.72
CA ARG A 456 15.65 -36.52 -40.74
C ARG A 456 15.49 -35.55 -39.56
N LYS A 457 15.13 -34.30 -39.83
CA LYS A 457 14.95 -33.26 -38.81
C LYS A 457 13.71 -33.48 -37.94
N PHE A 458 12.60 -33.93 -38.51
CA PHE A 458 11.41 -34.32 -37.74
C PHE A 458 11.72 -35.49 -36.79
N LYS A 459 12.51 -36.47 -37.26
CA LYS A 459 12.95 -37.57 -36.40
C LYS A 459 13.90 -37.11 -35.29
N SER A 460 14.86 -36.23 -35.58
CA SER A 460 15.81 -35.73 -34.57
C SER A 460 15.17 -34.81 -33.53
N HIS A 461 14.10 -34.09 -33.90
CA HIS A 461 13.36 -33.18 -33.01
C HIS A 461 12.10 -33.83 -32.38
N GLY A 462 11.82 -35.10 -32.67
CA GLY A 462 10.67 -35.82 -32.09
C GLY A 462 9.30 -35.34 -32.58
N ILE A 463 9.23 -34.74 -33.78
CA ILE A 463 8.02 -34.12 -34.32
C ILE A 463 7.34 -35.10 -35.30
N ALA A 464 6.04 -35.33 -35.11
CA ALA A 464 5.20 -36.09 -36.02
C ALA A 464 4.18 -35.18 -36.72
N ILE A 465 3.95 -35.38 -38.02
CA ILE A 465 2.83 -34.73 -38.71
C ILE A 465 1.54 -35.42 -38.27
N THR A 466 0.68 -34.70 -37.56
CA THR A 466 -0.67 -35.14 -37.25
C THR A 466 -1.47 -35.25 -38.55
N LYS A 467 -1.77 -36.49 -38.98
CA LYS A 467 -2.78 -36.75 -40.00
C LYS A 467 -4.14 -36.36 -39.41
N ARG A 468 -4.78 -35.34 -39.97
CA ARG A 468 -6.22 -35.11 -39.79
C ARG A 468 -6.97 -35.80 -40.90
#